data_AF-A0A2J0MYS2-F1
#
_entry.id   AF-A0A2J0MYS2-F1
#
_cell.length_a   1.000
_cell.length_b   1.000
_cell.length_c   1.000
_cell.angle_alpha   90.00
_cell.angle_beta   90.00
_cell.angle_gamma   90.00
#
_symmetry.space_group_name_H-M   'P 1'
#
loop_
_entity.id
_entity.type
_entity.pdbx_description
1 polymer ?
#
loop_
_entity_poly.entity_id
_entity_poly.type
_entity_poly.pdbx_seq_one_letter_code
_entity_poly.pdbx_strand_id
1 'polypeptide(L)'
;MGGEKLEREITGKMPTMKDEDLLRTIRRGGKLGLEASKEFLKRLTKKTFSPEQERTYLLEILESLKPSWPKDEKEVSELKNQVADIIIEKGLLTERALIIILREIDSQSKLTKAVRRYHSQAKAIPNYVLLDIVRKVNSEKEWAAETVLSQNPTTDDLLVLEEELEGLLQREVFEKHRKKGISIEDGEYIIEMIPPLAEVAWQEIYPKIAREKPQSQAEHYYEFSKYTDSPEVKRDISNKMWIIREDLTREQLNHLEQNAGLVTIEDPEKVRNWINQHFLRSPISFDEALEVKERTKSNIIRKEAIKEAIKKGKKEIRKIERELKKEEKQERYWPGPTWKKNRLEFLRNKVLELERELENLEREKEIEESALKGGDNMEVSTLVQT
;
A
#
# COMPACT_ATOMS: atom_id res chain seq x y z
N MET A 1 -31.37 11.68 32.61
CA MET A 1 -32.15 12.88 33.02
C MET A 1 -31.32 13.97 33.74
N GLY A 2 -30.13 13.70 34.29
CA GLY A 2 -29.31 14.76 34.93
C GLY A 2 -28.56 15.69 33.97
N GLY A 3 -28.15 15.20 32.79
CA GLY A 3 -27.33 15.96 31.83
C GLY A 3 -28.03 17.18 31.22
N GLU A 4 -29.25 17.02 30.70
CA GLU A 4 -29.97 18.13 30.03
C GLU A 4 -30.32 19.29 30.97
N LYS A 5 -30.60 19.00 32.25
CA LYS A 5 -30.87 20.03 33.25
C LYS A 5 -29.61 20.84 33.56
N LEU A 6 -28.47 20.16 33.71
CA LEU A 6 -27.17 20.80 33.93
C LEU A 6 -26.74 21.61 32.70
N GLU A 7 -26.94 21.10 31.48
CA GLU A 7 -26.66 21.84 30.24
C GLU A 7 -27.46 23.15 30.17
N ARG A 8 -28.77 23.10 30.42
CA ARG A 8 -29.63 24.30 30.40
C ARG A 8 -29.20 25.33 31.45
N GLU A 9 -28.81 24.87 32.63
CA GLU A 9 -28.34 25.75 33.70
C GLU A 9 -27.01 26.45 33.33
N ILE A 10 -26.08 25.70 32.72
CA ILE A 10 -24.80 26.25 32.26
C ILE A 10 -25.02 27.23 31.11
N THR A 11 -25.82 26.88 30.09
CA THR A 11 -26.12 27.77 28.96
C THR A 11 -26.80 29.06 29.43
N GLY A 12 -27.71 28.99 30.41
CA GLY A 12 -28.36 30.17 30.98
C GLY A 12 -27.39 31.13 31.70
N LYS A 13 -26.26 30.62 32.22
CA LYS A 13 -25.23 31.42 32.90
C LYS A 13 -24.20 32.02 31.93
N MET A 14 -24.09 31.51 30.69
CA MET A 14 -23.09 31.94 29.70
C MET A 14 -23.05 33.45 29.44
N PRO A 15 -24.17 34.21 29.35
CA PRO A 15 -24.14 35.66 29.14
C PRO A 15 -23.41 36.43 30.26
N THR A 16 -23.32 35.86 31.45
CA THR A 16 -22.68 36.46 32.63
C THR A 16 -21.33 35.83 32.98
N MET A 17 -20.92 34.77 32.28
CA MET A 17 -19.62 34.12 32.50
C MET A 17 -18.47 35.06 32.16
N LYS A 18 -17.36 34.95 32.90
CA LYS A 18 -16.11 35.61 32.55
C LYS A 18 -15.58 35.04 31.23
N ASP A 19 -14.85 35.85 30.48
CA ASP A 19 -14.34 35.45 29.16
C ASP A 19 -13.42 34.22 29.25
N GLU A 20 -12.65 34.06 30.33
CA GLU A 20 -11.79 32.89 30.56
C GLU A 20 -12.60 31.59 30.76
N ASP A 21 -13.72 31.67 31.49
CA ASP A 21 -14.60 30.52 31.70
C ASP A 21 -15.34 30.14 30.42
N LEU A 22 -15.67 31.14 29.59
CA LEU A 22 -16.22 30.92 28.25
C LEU A 22 -15.20 30.19 27.36
N LEU A 23 -13.94 30.64 27.34
CA LEU A 23 -12.86 29.98 26.60
C LEU A 23 -12.63 28.53 27.06
N ARG A 24 -12.62 28.29 28.38
CA ARG A 24 -12.55 26.92 28.94
C ARG A 24 -13.71 26.06 28.48
N THR A 25 -14.89 26.64 28.29
CA THR A 25 -16.06 25.91 27.80
C THR A 25 -15.96 25.61 26.30
N ILE A 26 -15.44 26.55 25.50
CA ILE A 26 -15.13 26.32 24.07
C ILE A 26 -14.13 25.17 23.92
N ARG A 27 -13.05 25.17 24.70
CA ARG A 27 -12.03 24.10 24.75
C ARG A 27 -12.57 22.71 25.04
N ARG A 28 -13.64 22.61 25.83
CA ARG A 28 -14.29 21.33 26.13
C ARG A 28 -15.06 20.78 24.93
N GLY A 29 -15.38 21.63 23.94
CA GLY A 29 -16.07 21.25 22.73
C GLY A 29 -17.52 20.80 22.96
N GLY A 30 -18.04 20.06 21.97
CA GLY A 30 -19.40 19.55 21.96
C GLY A 30 -20.48 20.62 22.03
N LYS A 31 -21.68 20.24 22.51
CA LYS A 31 -22.84 21.13 22.55
C LYS A 31 -22.64 22.38 23.42
N LEU A 32 -21.99 22.24 24.58
CA LEU A 32 -21.67 23.40 25.43
C LEU A 32 -20.60 24.29 24.78
N GLY A 33 -19.59 23.72 24.13
CA GLY A 33 -18.61 24.47 23.36
C GLY A 33 -19.23 25.23 22.20
N LEU A 34 -20.23 24.65 21.53
CA LEU A 34 -20.98 25.29 20.45
C LEU A 34 -21.75 26.52 20.95
N GLU A 35 -22.51 26.38 22.03
CA GLU A 35 -23.25 27.50 22.63
C GLU A 35 -22.30 28.59 23.18
N ALA A 36 -21.19 28.19 23.80
CA ALA A 36 -20.17 29.12 24.28
C ALA A 36 -19.51 29.89 23.12
N SER A 37 -19.28 29.22 21.98
CA SER A 37 -18.73 29.84 20.77
C SER A 37 -19.69 30.87 20.17
N LYS A 38 -20.99 30.54 20.09
CA LYS A 38 -22.04 31.48 19.66
C LYS A 38 -22.13 32.70 20.57
N GLU A 39 -22.09 32.47 21.88
CA GLU A 39 -22.10 33.56 22.87
C GLU A 39 -20.86 34.46 22.74
N PHE A 40 -19.68 33.87 22.53
CA PHE A 40 -18.47 34.64 22.27
C PHE A 40 -18.61 35.53 21.02
N LEU A 41 -19.12 34.99 19.91
CA LEU A 41 -19.36 35.78 18.69
C LEU A 41 -20.36 36.92 18.91
N LYS A 42 -21.40 36.71 19.74
CA LYS A 42 -22.33 37.79 20.14
C LYS A 42 -21.64 38.87 20.97
N ARG A 43 -20.67 38.52 21.82
CA ARG A 43 -19.88 39.50 22.59
C ARG A 43 -18.91 40.26 21.71
N LEU A 44 -18.34 39.60 20.71
CA LEU A 44 -17.40 40.21 19.76
C LEU A 44 -18.01 41.39 18.99
N THR A 45 -19.34 41.42 18.81
CA THR A 45 -20.04 42.55 18.17
C THR A 45 -20.36 43.70 19.12
N LYS A 46 -20.31 43.49 20.44
CA LYS A 46 -20.73 44.45 21.47
C LYS A 46 -19.58 45.02 22.30
N LYS A 47 -18.50 44.24 22.45
CA LYS A 47 -17.36 44.54 23.31
C LYS A 47 -16.10 44.64 22.47
N THR A 48 -15.24 45.59 22.81
CA THR A 48 -13.89 45.69 22.25
C THR A 48 -12.98 44.70 22.98
N PHE A 49 -12.38 43.79 22.23
CA PHE A 49 -11.31 42.92 22.70
C PHE A 49 -9.99 43.39 22.07
N SER A 50 -8.86 43.06 22.69
CA SER A 50 -7.57 43.26 22.01
C SER A 50 -7.47 42.32 20.80
N PRO A 51 -6.80 42.71 19.70
CA PRO A 51 -6.66 41.85 18.52
C PRO A 51 -6.08 40.46 18.84
N GLU A 52 -5.17 40.38 19.81
CA GLU A 52 -4.57 39.13 20.25
C GLU A 52 -5.55 38.22 20.99
N GLN A 53 -6.39 38.79 21.85
CA GLN A 53 -7.46 38.04 22.53
C GLN A 53 -8.50 37.57 21.53
N GLU A 54 -8.97 38.44 20.62
CA GLU A 54 -9.93 38.06 19.57
C GLU A 54 -9.40 36.88 18.77
N ARG A 55 -8.16 36.98 18.28
CA ARG A 55 -7.51 35.91 17.53
C ARG A 55 -7.45 34.62 18.34
N THR A 56 -7.00 34.67 19.60
CA THR A 56 -6.87 33.49 20.45
C THR A 56 -8.19 32.74 20.59
N TYR A 57 -9.28 33.46 20.84
CA TYR A 57 -10.60 32.86 21.01
C TYR A 57 -11.17 32.31 19.71
N LEU A 58 -11.02 33.04 18.61
CA LEU A 58 -11.48 32.59 17.30
C LEU A 58 -10.73 31.33 16.83
N LEU A 59 -9.41 31.27 17.05
CA LEU A 59 -8.63 30.06 16.75
C LEU A 59 -9.06 28.88 17.62
N GLU A 60 -9.33 29.11 18.90
CA GLU A 60 -9.85 28.06 19.79
C GLU A 60 -11.19 27.51 19.32
N ILE A 61 -12.08 28.35 18.79
CA ILE A 61 -13.35 27.90 18.20
C ILE A 61 -13.09 27.02 16.98
N LEU A 62 -12.16 27.38 16.10
CA LEU A 62 -11.84 26.56 14.93
C LEU A 62 -11.24 25.20 15.31
N GLU A 63 -10.28 25.17 16.24
CA GLU A 63 -9.54 23.95 16.63
C GLU A 63 -10.38 23.01 17.50
N SER A 64 -11.01 23.54 18.55
CA SER A 64 -11.61 22.73 19.63
C SER A 64 -13.08 22.38 19.38
N LEU A 65 -13.78 23.10 18.50
CA LEU A 65 -15.18 22.80 18.23
C LEU A 65 -15.29 21.57 17.32
N LYS A 66 -15.85 20.48 17.86
CA LYS A 66 -16.19 19.25 17.12
C LYS A 66 -17.66 18.91 17.36
N PRO A 67 -18.36 18.35 16.36
CA PRO A 67 -19.76 17.95 16.50
C PRO A 67 -19.89 16.86 17.56
N SER A 68 -20.85 17.00 18.48
CA SER A 68 -21.17 15.95 19.45
C SER A 68 -21.98 14.82 18.81
N TRP A 69 -22.79 15.15 17.81
CA TRP A 69 -23.66 14.24 17.09
C TRP A 69 -23.69 14.60 15.60
N PRO A 70 -24.01 13.66 14.69
CA PRO A 70 -24.09 13.95 13.25
C PRO A 70 -25.02 15.11 12.89
N LYS A 71 -26.11 15.28 13.64
CA LYS A 71 -27.06 16.39 13.45
C LYS A 71 -26.45 17.79 13.72
N ASP A 72 -25.36 17.85 14.49
CA ASP A 72 -24.69 19.10 14.86
C ASP A 72 -23.60 19.48 13.84
N GLU A 73 -23.23 18.60 12.90
CA GLU A 73 -22.14 18.80 11.92
C GLU A 73 -22.34 20.06 11.08
N LYS A 74 -23.56 20.24 10.56
CA LYS A 74 -23.90 21.40 9.74
C LYS A 74 -23.74 22.70 10.52
N GLU A 75 -24.24 22.73 11.75
CA GLU A 75 -24.18 23.93 12.60
C GLU A 75 -22.75 24.27 13.03
N VAL A 76 -21.95 23.25 13.39
CA VAL A 76 -20.52 23.43 13.69
C VAL A 76 -19.77 23.94 12.46
N SER A 77 -20.03 23.37 11.28
CA SER A 77 -19.41 23.81 10.02
C SER A 77 -19.78 25.25 9.66
N GLU A 78 -21.06 25.63 9.77
CA GLU A 78 -21.52 27.01 9.55
C GLU A 78 -20.84 27.98 10.51
N LEU A 79 -20.72 27.62 11.79
CA LEU A 79 -20.06 28.46 12.79
C LEU A 79 -18.57 28.62 12.51
N LYS A 80 -17.86 27.53 12.15
CA LYS A 80 -16.44 27.60 11.77
C LYS A 80 -16.22 28.46 10.53
N ASN A 81 -17.10 28.33 9.53
CA ASN A 81 -17.08 29.19 8.35
C ASN A 81 -17.22 30.67 8.72
N GLN A 82 -18.16 31.01 9.61
CA GLN A 82 -18.33 32.38 10.11
C GLN A 82 -17.09 32.89 10.85
N VAL A 83 -16.48 32.06 11.70
CA VAL A 83 -15.26 32.39 12.43
C VAL A 83 -14.09 32.65 11.48
N ALA A 84 -13.93 31.82 10.44
CA ALA A 84 -12.92 32.01 9.41
C ALA A 84 -13.10 33.34 8.68
N ASP A 85 -14.33 33.69 8.29
CA ASP A 85 -14.62 34.99 7.65
C ASP A 85 -14.22 36.16 8.55
N ILE A 86 -14.55 36.10 9.85
CA ILE A 86 -14.15 37.13 10.82
C ILE A 86 -12.63 37.28 10.90
N ILE A 87 -11.88 36.17 10.97
CA ILE A 87 -10.41 36.19 11.01
C ILE A 87 -9.83 36.87 9.76
N ILE A 88 -10.35 36.49 8.59
CA ILE A 88 -9.89 36.99 7.29
C ILE A 88 -10.18 38.49 7.15
N GLU A 89 -11.41 38.91 7.46
CA GLU A 89 -11.90 40.28 7.25
C GLU A 89 -11.30 41.28 8.23
N LYS A 90 -11.12 40.88 9.50
CA LYS A 90 -10.46 41.72 10.51
C LYS A 90 -8.94 41.78 10.36
N GLY A 91 -8.34 41.02 9.43
CA GLY A 91 -6.89 40.97 9.27
C GLY A 91 -6.17 40.31 10.46
N LEU A 92 -6.80 39.33 11.10
CA LEU A 92 -6.22 38.56 12.22
C LEU A 92 -5.43 37.33 11.72
N LEU A 93 -5.11 37.30 10.43
CA LEU A 93 -4.59 36.14 9.72
C LEU A 93 -3.07 36.03 9.91
N THR A 94 -2.69 35.30 10.95
CA THR A 94 -1.31 34.83 11.17
C THR A 94 -1.06 33.51 10.44
N GLU A 95 0.20 33.08 10.38
CA GLU A 95 0.56 31.77 9.84
C GLU A 95 -0.23 30.62 10.52
N ARG A 96 -0.24 30.60 11.86
CA ARG A 96 -1.03 29.63 12.65
C ARG A 96 -2.52 29.69 12.29
N ALA A 97 -3.06 30.90 12.12
CA ALA A 97 -4.46 31.06 11.75
C ALA A 97 -4.77 30.47 10.37
N LEU A 98 -3.88 30.68 9.39
CA LEU A 98 -4.02 30.09 8.07
C LEU A 98 -4.00 28.56 8.13
N ILE A 99 -3.05 27.96 8.84
CA ILE A 99 -2.94 26.49 8.98
C ILE A 99 -4.22 25.90 9.56
N ILE A 100 -4.76 26.51 10.62
CA ILE A 100 -6.01 26.08 11.24
C ILE A 100 -7.18 26.19 10.25
N ILE A 101 -7.24 27.29 9.47
CA ILE A 101 -8.26 27.47 8.44
C ILE A 101 -8.14 26.40 7.36
N LEU A 102 -6.93 26.12 6.83
CA LEU A 102 -6.69 25.08 5.83
C LEU A 102 -7.09 23.68 6.31
N ARG A 103 -6.99 23.43 7.63
CA ARG A 103 -7.33 22.15 8.25
C ARG A 103 -8.82 21.99 8.56
N GLU A 104 -9.47 23.05 9.03
CA GLU A 104 -10.80 22.97 9.66
C GLU A 104 -11.93 23.53 8.77
N ILE A 105 -11.61 24.09 7.59
CA ILE A 105 -12.58 24.68 6.66
C ILE A 105 -12.52 23.97 5.31
N ASP A 106 -13.65 23.42 4.87
CA ASP A 106 -13.74 22.73 3.56
C ASP A 106 -14.11 23.66 2.39
N SER A 107 -14.55 24.88 2.68
CA SER A 107 -15.03 25.83 1.68
C SER A 107 -13.87 26.40 0.84
N GLN A 108 -13.70 25.89 -0.39
CA GLN A 108 -12.64 26.32 -1.31
C GLN A 108 -12.59 27.83 -1.56
N SER A 109 -13.74 28.50 -1.65
CA SER A 109 -13.79 29.96 -1.82
C SER A 109 -13.23 30.72 -0.60
N LYS A 110 -13.48 30.22 0.61
CA LYS A 110 -12.91 30.79 1.84
C LYS A 110 -11.43 30.49 1.97
N LEU A 111 -11.01 29.26 1.66
CA LEU A 111 -9.59 28.90 1.65
C LEU A 111 -8.81 29.80 0.68
N THR A 112 -9.33 29.98 -0.54
CA THR A 112 -8.76 30.90 -1.54
C THR A 112 -8.65 32.33 -1.00
N LYS A 113 -9.73 32.84 -0.38
CA LYS A 113 -9.76 34.19 0.22
C LYS A 113 -8.72 34.33 1.33
N ALA A 114 -8.58 33.32 2.19
CA ALA A 114 -7.60 33.28 3.27
C ALA A 114 -6.17 33.28 2.71
N VAL A 115 -5.84 32.38 1.78
CA VAL A 115 -4.52 32.27 1.17
C VAL A 115 -4.10 33.60 0.52
N ARG A 116 -4.95 34.18 -0.33
CA ARG A 116 -4.66 35.47 -0.98
C ARG A 116 -4.43 36.60 0.01
N ARG A 117 -5.24 36.65 1.07
CA ARG A 117 -5.11 37.68 2.12
C ARG A 117 -3.84 37.50 2.93
N TYR A 118 -3.45 36.26 3.23
CA TYR A 118 -2.19 35.96 3.91
C TYR A 118 -1.00 36.32 3.04
N HIS A 119 -1.02 35.91 1.77
CA HIS A 119 0.01 36.22 0.79
C HIS A 119 0.24 37.73 0.64
N SER A 120 -0.83 38.54 0.62
CA SER A 120 -0.70 40.00 0.51
C SER A 120 -0.07 40.68 1.74
N GLN A 121 0.02 39.98 2.87
CA GLN A 121 0.51 40.50 4.16
C GLN A 121 1.86 39.91 4.55
N ALA A 122 2.12 38.66 4.17
CA ALA A 122 3.33 37.94 4.49
C ALA A 122 4.52 38.44 3.64
N LYS A 123 5.68 38.63 4.27
CA LYS A 123 6.93 38.94 3.55
C LYS A 123 7.49 37.70 2.83
N ALA A 124 7.32 36.54 3.46
CA ALA A 124 7.72 35.24 2.96
C ALA A 124 6.77 34.19 3.55
N ILE A 125 6.51 33.12 2.80
CA ILE A 125 5.65 32.02 3.22
C ILE A 125 6.53 30.76 3.29
N PRO A 126 6.65 30.10 4.45
CA PRO A 126 7.42 28.87 4.58
C PRO A 126 6.88 27.74 3.70
N ASN A 127 7.76 26.84 3.24
CA ASN A 127 7.38 25.70 2.39
C ASN A 127 6.26 24.84 2.97
N TYR A 128 6.28 24.49 4.27
CA TYR A 128 5.22 23.64 4.85
C TYR A 128 3.83 24.27 4.75
N VAL A 129 3.73 25.61 4.82
CA VAL A 129 2.45 26.32 4.61
C VAL A 129 2.05 26.25 3.13
N LEU A 130 2.99 26.42 2.21
CA LEU A 130 2.72 26.31 0.78
C LEU A 130 2.30 24.88 0.39
N LEU A 131 2.91 23.85 0.97
CA LEU A 131 2.51 22.46 0.75
C LEU A 131 1.11 22.18 1.29
N ASP A 132 0.72 22.75 2.43
CA ASP A 132 -0.66 22.67 2.90
C ASP A 132 -1.62 23.38 1.93
N ILE A 133 -1.21 24.49 1.31
CA ILE A 133 -2.01 25.16 0.27
C ILE A 133 -2.14 24.28 -0.97
N VAL A 134 -1.05 23.67 -1.44
CA VAL A 134 -1.06 22.71 -2.56
C VAL A 134 -2.09 21.60 -2.31
N ARG A 135 -2.08 20.99 -1.11
CA ARG A 135 -2.98 19.88 -0.74
C ARG A 135 -4.45 20.29 -0.59
N LYS A 136 -4.72 21.55 -0.23
CA LYS A 136 -6.06 21.96 0.25
C LYS A 136 -6.77 22.97 -0.64
N VAL A 137 -6.07 23.70 -1.50
CA VAL A 137 -6.62 24.86 -2.22
C VAL A 137 -6.38 24.74 -3.72
N ASN A 138 -7.34 24.15 -4.43
CA ASN A 138 -7.18 23.80 -5.84
C ASN A 138 -6.85 25.01 -6.73
N SER A 139 -7.46 26.16 -6.46
CA SER A 139 -7.28 27.40 -7.21
C SER A 139 -5.91 28.07 -7.02
N GLU A 140 -5.18 27.70 -5.95
CA GLU A 140 -3.89 28.29 -5.60
C GLU A 140 -2.75 27.25 -5.64
N LYS A 141 -3.06 26.02 -6.08
CA LYS A 141 -2.16 24.86 -6.10
C LYS A 141 -0.91 25.13 -6.95
N GLU A 142 -1.09 25.58 -8.20
CA GLU A 142 0.02 25.86 -9.12
C GLU A 142 0.92 26.98 -8.60
N TRP A 143 0.34 28.11 -8.18
CA TRP A 143 1.09 29.23 -7.62
C TRP A 143 1.90 28.82 -6.38
N ALA A 144 1.30 28.05 -5.47
CA ALA A 144 1.98 27.59 -4.26
C ALA A 144 3.14 26.65 -4.60
N ALA A 145 2.93 25.73 -5.54
CA ALA A 145 3.97 24.82 -6.03
C ALA A 145 5.14 25.57 -6.69
N GLU A 146 4.87 26.50 -7.61
CA GLU A 146 5.90 27.35 -8.23
C GLU A 146 6.68 28.14 -7.17
N THR A 147 5.98 28.64 -6.15
CA THR A 147 6.59 29.35 -5.04
C THR A 147 7.53 28.43 -4.25
N VAL A 148 7.11 27.21 -3.90
CA VAL A 148 7.98 26.21 -3.24
C VAL A 148 9.21 25.92 -4.10
N LEU A 149 9.02 25.73 -5.40
CA LEU A 149 10.13 25.51 -6.34
C LEU A 149 11.10 26.70 -6.33
N SER A 150 10.63 27.94 -6.21
CA SER A 150 11.53 29.10 -6.13
C SER A 150 12.32 29.21 -4.81
N GLN A 151 11.87 28.57 -3.72
CA GLN A 151 12.40 28.71 -2.36
C GLN A 151 13.46 27.66 -1.94
N ASN A 152 14.06 26.94 -2.89
CA ASN A 152 14.99 25.82 -2.63
C ASN A 152 14.35 24.68 -1.79
N PRO A 153 13.42 23.92 -2.38
CA PRO A 153 12.66 22.87 -1.67
C PRO A 153 13.55 21.69 -1.24
N THR A 154 13.22 20.99 -0.15
CA THR A 154 13.85 19.71 0.23
C THR A 154 13.44 18.57 -0.71
N THR A 155 14.00 17.36 -0.55
CA THR A 155 13.51 16.15 -1.25
C THR A 155 12.08 15.82 -0.82
N ASP A 156 11.78 15.91 0.48
CA ASP A 156 10.42 15.71 1.01
C ASP A 156 9.43 16.71 0.42
N ASP A 157 9.81 17.98 0.30
CA ASP A 157 8.97 19.00 -0.34
C ASP A 157 8.66 18.63 -1.80
N LEU A 158 9.65 18.10 -2.54
CA LEU A 158 9.49 17.69 -3.94
C LEU A 158 8.59 16.45 -4.06
N LEU A 159 8.74 15.47 -3.17
CA LEU A 159 7.91 14.27 -3.15
C LEU A 159 6.43 14.61 -2.96
N VAL A 160 6.13 15.53 -2.04
CA VAL A 160 4.77 16.05 -1.82
C VAL A 160 4.22 16.72 -3.07
N LEU A 161 5.05 17.53 -3.75
CA LEU A 161 4.64 18.18 -4.99
C LEU A 161 4.42 17.16 -6.12
N GLU A 162 5.22 16.10 -6.21
CA GLU A 162 5.04 15.02 -7.19
C GLU A 162 3.72 14.28 -6.98
N GLU A 163 3.35 14.01 -5.73
CA GLU A 163 2.08 13.35 -5.37
C GLU A 163 0.86 14.22 -5.67
N GLU A 164 0.95 15.52 -5.38
CA GLU A 164 -0.21 16.41 -5.39
C GLU A 164 -0.46 17.13 -6.73
N LEU A 165 0.54 17.17 -7.61
CA LEU A 165 0.46 17.87 -8.89
C LEU A 165 0.26 16.91 -10.06
N GLU A 166 -0.24 17.45 -11.17
CA GLU A 166 -0.48 16.68 -12.38
C GLU A 166 0.16 17.39 -13.60
N GLY A 167 0.40 16.63 -14.66
CA GLY A 167 0.80 17.20 -15.96
C GLY A 167 2.22 17.77 -15.99
N LEU A 168 2.37 18.96 -16.60
CA LEU A 168 3.68 19.54 -16.89
C LEU A 168 4.43 19.96 -15.62
N LEU A 169 3.71 20.52 -14.63
CA LEU A 169 4.32 20.97 -13.39
C LEU A 169 4.84 19.78 -12.56
N GLN A 170 4.10 18.66 -12.53
CA GLN A 170 4.56 17.41 -11.90
C GLN A 170 5.89 16.93 -12.51
N ARG A 171 6.03 17.00 -13.84
CA ARG A 171 7.29 16.64 -14.52
C ARG A 171 8.43 17.60 -14.21
N GLU A 172 8.15 18.90 -14.10
CA GLU A 172 9.18 19.88 -13.71
C GLU A 172 9.70 19.63 -12.29
N VAL A 173 8.79 19.32 -11.35
CA VAL A 173 9.14 18.93 -9.98
C VAL A 173 10.01 17.68 -10.00
N PHE A 174 9.62 16.65 -10.76
CA PHE A 174 10.40 15.43 -10.91
C PHE A 174 11.80 15.67 -11.48
N GLU A 175 11.94 16.51 -12.51
CA GLU A 175 13.26 16.89 -13.05
C GLU A 175 14.13 17.63 -12.01
N LYS A 176 13.51 18.37 -11.10
CA LYS A 176 14.22 19.02 -10.00
C LYS A 176 14.64 18.02 -8.93
N HIS A 177 13.77 17.08 -8.59
CA HIS A 177 14.07 15.99 -7.67
C HIS A 177 15.23 15.13 -8.19
N ARG A 178 15.16 14.77 -9.47
CA ARG A 178 16.23 14.09 -10.22
C ARG A 178 17.57 14.80 -10.10
N LYS A 179 17.61 16.13 -10.29
CA LYS A 179 18.85 16.93 -10.16
C LYS A 179 19.42 16.94 -8.74
N LYS A 180 18.57 16.80 -7.72
CA LYS A 180 19.01 16.63 -6.32
C LYS A 180 19.49 15.21 -6.03
N GLY A 181 19.03 14.24 -6.81
CA GLY A 181 19.36 12.83 -6.70
C GLY A 181 18.27 12.08 -5.93
N ILE A 182 17.40 11.38 -6.67
CA ILE A 182 16.31 10.56 -6.14
C ILE A 182 16.89 9.35 -5.39
N SER A 183 16.57 9.13 -4.12
CA SER A 183 17.03 7.92 -3.42
C SER A 183 16.31 6.65 -3.94
N ILE A 184 16.75 5.45 -3.53
CA ILE A 184 16.01 4.23 -3.89
C ILE A 184 14.63 4.24 -3.23
N GLU A 185 14.54 4.65 -1.96
CA GLU A 185 13.29 4.79 -1.20
C GLU A 185 12.32 5.80 -1.84
N ASP A 186 12.81 6.95 -2.30
CA ASP A 186 11.98 7.92 -3.03
C ASP A 186 11.47 7.33 -4.34
N GLY A 187 12.34 6.59 -5.07
CA GLY A 187 11.94 5.92 -6.30
C GLY A 187 10.91 4.81 -6.09
N GLU A 188 11.01 4.05 -4.99
CA GLU A 188 10.00 3.09 -4.51
C GLU A 188 8.66 3.78 -4.34
N TYR A 189 8.64 4.87 -3.56
CA TYR A 189 7.43 5.63 -3.34
C TYR A 189 6.82 6.17 -4.65
N ILE A 190 7.63 6.76 -5.54
CA ILE A 190 7.15 7.34 -6.81
C ILE A 190 6.58 6.25 -7.73
N ILE A 191 7.23 5.09 -7.82
CA ILE A 191 6.81 3.98 -8.68
C ILE A 191 5.51 3.33 -8.20
N GLU A 192 5.30 3.27 -6.88
CA GLU A 192 4.09 2.73 -6.25
C GLU A 192 2.93 3.75 -6.28
N MET A 193 3.18 4.98 -5.86
CA MET A 193 2.13 5.95 -5.54
C MET A 193 1.84 6.93 -6.67
N ILE A 194 2.74 7.09 -7.64
CA ILE A 194 2.63 8.13 -8.68
C ILE A 194 2.76 7.48 -10.08
N PRO A 195 1.72 6.77 -10.56
CA PRO A 195 1.77 6.02 -11.81
C PRO A 195 2.28 6.80 -13.04
N PRO A 196 1.93 8.09 -13.24
CA PRO A 196 2.44 8.88 -14.36
C PRO A 196 3.97 9.05 -14.39
N LEU A 197 4.64 8.86 -13.25
CA LEU A 197 6.09 9.00 -13.10
C LEU A 197 6.81 7.64 -12.97
N ALA A 198 6.09 6.52 -12.88
CA ALA A 198 6.68 5.23 -12.56
C ALA A 198 7.79 4.81 -13.54
N GLU A 199 7.58 4.95 -14.85
CA GLU A 199 8.58 4.59 -15.85
C GLU A 199 9.85 5.45 -15.78
N VAL A 200 9.69 6.76 -15.59
CA VAL A 200 10.84 7.67 -15.51
C VAL A 200 11.59 7.52 -14.19
N ALA A 201 10.87 7.29 -13.08
CA ALA A 201 11.47 6.97 -11.79
C ALA A 201 12.27 5.66 -11.85
N TRP A 202 11.72 4.63 -12.51
CA TRP A 202 12.42 3.36 -12.71
C TRP A 202 13.75 3.54 -13.45
N GLN A 203 13.78 4.34 -14.51
CA GLN A 203 15.00 4.63 -15.27
C GLN A 203 16.08 5.32 -14.42
N GLU A 204 15.67 6.13 -13.44
CA GLU A 204 16.61 6.84 -12.56
C GLU A 204 17.18 5.96 -11.45
N ILE A 205 16.37 5.06 -10.88
CA ILE A 205 16.79 4.24 -9.73
C ILE A 205 17.40 2.90 -10.13
N TYR A 206 17.01 2.33 -11.28
CA TYR A 206 17.54 1.04 -11.75
C TYR A 206 19.08 1.00 -11.79
N PRO A 207 19.79 2.02 -12.31
CA PRO A 207 21.25 2.03 -12.32
C PRO A 207 21.89 1.99 -10.92
N LYS A 208 21.16 2.40 -9.87
CA LYS A 208 21.62 2.35 -8.48
C LYS A 208 21.45 0.95 -7.93
N ILE A 209 20.26 0.37 -8.11
CA ILE A 209 19.95 -1.01 -7.72
C ILE A 209 20.91 -1.99 -8.42
N ALA A 210 21.16 -1.81 -9.71
CA ALA A 210 22.05 -2.69 -10.49
C ALA A 210 23.51 -2.73 -9.98
N ARG A 211 23.93 -1.79 -9.13
CA ARG A 211 25.27 -1.79 -8.50
C ARG A 211 25.31 -2.55 -7.18
N GLU A 212 24.16 -2.94 -6.64
CA GLU A 212 24.06 -3.66 -5.39
C GLU A 212 24.34 -5.16 -5.57
N LYS A 213 24.36 -5.90 -4.47
CA LYS A 213 24.50 -7.36 -4.51
C LYS A 213 23.22 -8.00 -5.06
N PRO A 214 23.29 -9.15 -5.75
CA PRO A 214 22.12 -9.80 -6.32
C PRO A 214 20.95 -10.02 -5.33
N GLN A 215 21.26 -10.35 -4.08
CA GLN A 215 20.22 -10.50 -3.04
C GLN A 215 19.45 -9.19 -2.77
N SER A 216 20.14 -8.06 -2.68
CA SER A 216 19.50 -6.74 -2.48
C SER A 216 18.74 -6.31 -3.73
N GLN A 217 19.29 -6.58 -4.93
CA GLN A 217 18.58 -6.37 -6.19
C GLN A 217 17.26 -7.14 -6.22
N ALA A 218 17.28 -8.40 -5.79
CA ALA A 218 16.09 -9.25 -5.74
C ALA A 218 15.01 -8.71 -4.81
N GLU A 219 15.38 -8.19 -3.64
CA GLU A 219 14.46 -7.56 -2.70
C GLU A 219 13.79 -6.33 -3.33
N HIS A 220 14.58 -5.41 -3.87
CA HIS A 220 14.08 -4.24 -4.58
C HIS A 220 13.13 -4.64 -5.72
N TYR A 221 13.58 -5.51 -6.64
CA TYR A 221 12.77 -5.95 -7.77
C TYR A 221 11.44 -6.56 -7.33
N TYR A 222 11.43 -7.35 -6.25
CA TYR A 222 10.22 -7.94 -5.73
C TYR A 222 9.24 -6.92 -5.14
N GLU A 223 9.74 -5.94 -4.37
CA GLU A 223 8.89 -4.87 -3.85
C GLU A 223 8.30 -4.03 -5.00
N PHE A 224 9.13 -3.59 -5.95
CA PHE A 224 8.65 -2.81 -7.10
C PHE A 224 7.62 -3.57 -7.94
N SER A 225 7.84 -4.86 -8.23
CA SER A 225 6.92 -5.63 -9.08
C SER A 225 5.56 -5.87 -8.42
N LYS A 226 5.52 -5.91 -7.09
CA LYS A 226 4.30 -6.08 -6.31
C LYS A 226 3.42 -4.84 -6.34
N TYR A 227 4.01 -3.66 -6.26
CA TYR A 227 3.27 -2.41 -6.02
C TYR A 227 3.09 -1.52 -7.24
N THR A 228 3.94 -1.64 -8.27
CA THR A 228 3.80 -0.76 -9.43
C THR A 228 2.62 -1.13 -10.32
N ASP A 229 1.83 -0.16 -10.76
CA ASP A 229 0.77 -0.40 -11.73
C ASP A 229 1.23 -0.30 -13.20
N SER A 230 2.46 0.15 -13.45
CA SER A 230 3.01 0.25 -14.81
C SER A 230 3.34 -1.12 -15.40
N PRO A 231 2.68 -1.55 -16.49
CA PRO A 231 2.98 -2.82 -17.16
C PRO A 231 4.41 -2.88 -17.70
N GLU A 232 4.92 -1.76 -18.19
CA GLU A 232 6.26 -1.59 -18.73
C GLU A 232 7.32 -1.81 -17.65
N VAL A 233 7.13 -1.18 -16.49
CA VAL A 233 8.02 -1.34 -15.32
C VAL A 233 7.95 -2.78 -14.80
N LYS A 234 6.74 -3.34 -14.60
CA LYS A 234 6.57 -4.75 -14.20
C LYS A 234 7.27 -5.73 -15.15
N ARG A 235 7.21 -5.48 -16.45
CA ARG A 235 7.86 -6.30 -17.48
C ARG A 235 9.38 -6.21 -17.41
N ASP A 236 9.94 -5.01 -17.32
CA ASP A 236 11.40 -4.86 -17.22
C ASP A 236 11.91 -5.48 -15.91
N ILE A 237 11.23 -5.26 -14.78
CA ILE A 237 11.56 -5.88 -13.50
C ILE A 237 11.53 -7.41 -13.61
N SER A 238 10.48 -7.99 -14.19
CA SER A 238 10.36 -9.45 -14.37
C SER A 238 11.52 -10.01 -15.19
N ASN A 239 11.96 -9.29 -16.24
CA ASN A 239 13.15 -9.64 -17.00
C ASN A 239 14.43 -9.56 -16.14
N LYS A 240 14.59 -8.52 -15.30
CA LYS A 240 15.75 -8.41 -14.40
C LYS A 240 15.77 -9.53 -13.35
N MET A 241 14.63 -9.82 -12.72
CA MET A 241 14.49 -10.95 -11.79
C MET A 241 14.87 -12.27 -12.46
N TRP A 242 14.46 -12.50 -13.71
CA TRP A 242 14.83 -13.70 -14.45
C TRP A 242 16.34 -13.82 -14.70
N ILE A 243 17.03 -12.70 -14.93
CA ILE A 243 18.49 -12.67 -15.11
C ILE A 243 19.20 -13.11 -13.82
N ILE A 244 18.73 -12.64 -12.66
CA ILE A 244 19.29 -12.96 -11.33
C ILE A 244 18.59 -14.14 -10.63
N ARG A 245 17.86 -14.98 -11.37
CA ARG A 245 16.95 -16.02 -10.82
C ARG A 245 17.58 -17.00 -9.82
N GLU A 246 18.89 -17.22 -9.90
CA GLU A 246 19.61 -18.13 -9.00
C GLU A 246 19.76 -17.56 -7.57
N ASP A 247 19.65 -16.24 -7.42
CA ASP A 247 19.74 -15.52 -6.14
C ASP A 247 18.36 -15.20 -5.54
N LEU A 248 17.27 -15.61 -6.21
CA LEU A 248 15.92 -15.33 -5.74
C LEU A 248 15.50 -16.26 -4.60
N THR A 249 14.80 -15.70 -3.61
CA THR A 249 14.12 -16.48 -2.58
C THR A 249 12.94 -17.25 -3.17
N ARG A 250 12.43 -18.22 -2.41
CA ARG A 250 11.26 -19.00 -2.83
C ARG A 250 10.02 -18.14 -3.08
N GLU A 251 9.80 -17.13 -2.26
CA GLU A 251 8.67 -16.20 -2.41
C GLU A 251 8.81 -15.39 -3.71
N GLN A 252 10.01 -14.88 -3.98
CA GLN A 252 10.33 -14.13 -5.20
C GLN A 252 10.19 -15.00 -6.45
N LEU A 253 10.61 -16.27 -6.39
CA LEU A 253 10.43 -17.23 -7.48
C LEU A 253 8.95 -17.55 -7.72
N ASN A 254 8.14 -17.72 -6.67
CA ASN A 254 6.70 -17.90 -6.81
C ASN A 254 6.05 -16.68 -7.47
N HIS A 255 6.45 -15.48 -7.07
CA HIS A 255 5.98 -14.24 -7.69
C HIS A 255 6.36 -14.17 -9.18
N LEU A 256 7.61 -14.50 -9.52
CA LEU A 256 8.06 -14.54 -10.91
C LEU A 256 7.33 -15.61 -11.74
N GLU A 257 7.00 -16.76 -11.16
CA GLU A 257 6.21 -17.80 -11.82
C GLU A 257 4.80 -17.32 -12.19
N GLN A 258 4.12 -16.66 -11.25
CA GLN A 258 2.79 -16.07 -11.47
C GLN A 258 2.83 -15.01 -12.58
N ASN A 259 3.95 -14.32 -12.69
CA ASN A 259 4.21 -13.27 -13.68
C ASN A 259 5.06 -13.74 -14.87
N ALA A 260 5.17 -15.06 -15.12
CA ALA A 260 6.04 -15.59 -16.17
C ALA A 260 5.71 -15.04 -17.58
N GLY A 261 4.47 -14.62 -17.82
CA GLY A 261 4.07 -13.97 -19.08
C GLY A 261 4.66 -12.58 -19.30
N LEU A 262 5.24 -11.96 -18.26
CA LEU A 262 5.93 -10.67 -18.32
C LEU A 262 7.42 -10.82 -18.62
N VAL A 263 7.98 -12.03 -18.51
CA VAL A 263 9.36 -12.31 -18.91
C VAL A 263 9.39 -12.44 -20.43
N THR A 264 9.93 -11.45 -21.13
CA THR A 264 9.94 -11.41 -22.60
C THR A 264 11.22 -11.98 -23.21
N ILE A 265 12.26 -12.18 -22.40
CA ILE A 265 13.54 -12.73 -22.85
C ILE A 265 13.57 -14.27 -22.87
N GLU A 266 12.51 -14.91 -22.40
CA GLU A 266 12.38 -16.37 -22.39
C GLU A 266 10.91 -16.76 -22.56
N ASP A 267 10.68 -17.96 -23.08
CA ASP A 267 9.33 -18.52 -23.16
C ASP A 267 8.70 -18.69 -21.76
N PRO A 268 7.46 -18.23 -21.52
CA PRO A 268 6.81 -18.33 -20.21
C PRO A 268 6.68 -19.77 -19.68
N GLU A 269 6.53 -20.77 -20.54
CA GLU A 269 6.49 -22.16 -20.08
C GLU A 269 7.86 -22.64 -19.64
N LYS A 270 8.94 -22.25 -20.33
CA LYS A 270 10.31 -22.52 -19.87
C LYS A 270 10.62 -21.86 -18.53
N VAL A 271 10.18 -20.62 -18.31
CA VAL A 271 10.32 -19.93 -17.01
C VAL A 271 9.64 -20.73 -15.91
N ARG A 272 8.36 -21.08 -16.08
CA ARG A 272 7.60 -21.91 -15.11
C ARG A 272 8.24 -23.27 -14.88
N ASN A 273 8.70 -23.91 -15.95
CA ASN A 273 9.34 -25.22 -15.87
C ASN A 273 10.65 -25.16 -15.07
N TRP A 274 11.49 -24.16 -15.32
CA TRP A 274 12.74 -23.97 -14.59
C TRP A 274 12.47 -23.71 -13.10
N ILE A 275 11.54 -22.82 -12.77
CA ILE A 275 11.19 -22.48 -11.37
C ILE A 275 10.68 -23.72 -10.64
N ASN A 276 9.79 -24.50 -11.25
CA ASN A 276 9.26 -25.71 -10.64
C ASN A 276 10.34 -26.78 -10.45
N GLN A 277 11.26 -26.96 -11.41
CA GLN A 277 12.42 -27.83 -11.21
C GLN A 277 13.33 -27.34 -10.08
N HIS A 278 13.55 -26.03 -9.98
CA HIS A 278 14.35 -25.43 -8.92
C HIS A 278 13.75 -25.72 -7.53
N PHE A 279 12.42 -25.62 -7.39
CA PHE A 279 11.74 -26.00 -6.15
C PHE A 279 11.91 -27.48 -5.81
N LEU A 280 11.80 -28.38 -6.79
CA LEU A 280 11.98 -29.82 -6.55
C LEU A 280 13.40 -30.21 -6.13
N ARG A 281 14.41 -29.40 -6.48
CA ARG A 281 15.81 -29.58 -6.05
C ARG A 281 16.05 -29.12 -4.61
N SER A 282 15.18 -28.29 -4.07
CA SER A 282 15.26 -27.77 -2.71
C SER A 282 14.45 -28.62 -1.72
N PRO A 283 14.72 -28.53 -0.40
CA PRO A 283 13.91 -29.23 0.60
C PRO A 283 12.46 -28.73 0.61
N ILE A 284 11.55 -29.50 0.01
CA ILE A 284 10.11 -29.21 0.01
C ILE A 284 9.30 -30.13 0.92
N SER A 285 8.11 -29.67 1.33
CA SER A 285 7.10 -30.44 2.06
C SER A 285 6.30 -31.36 1.13
N PHE A 286 5.45 -32.22 1.71
CA PHE A 286 4.51 -33.04 0.94
C PHE A 286 3.51 -32.18 0.16
N ASP A 287 2.89 -31.21 0.84
CA ASP A 287 1.85 -30.37 0.25
C ASP A 287 2.44 -29.44 -0.84
N GLU A 288 3.67 -28.95 -0.66
CA GLU A 288 4.39 -28.16 -1.68
C GLU A 288 4.72 -28.97 -2.94
N ALA A 289 5.06 -30.25 -2.79
CA ALA A 289 5.28 -31.12 -3.93
C ALA A 289 3.97 -31.39 -4.70
N LEU A 290 2.83 -31.46 -4.00
CA LEU A 290 1.51 -31.53 -4.62
C LEU A 290 1.17 -30.25 -5.38
N GLU A 291 1.46 -29.08 -4.81
CA GLU A 291 1.21 -27.79 -5.47
C GLU A 291 2.00 -27.69 -6.80
N VAL A 292 3.28 -28.05 -6.79
CA VAL A 292 4.11 -28.11 -8.01
C VAL A 292 3.48 -29.05 -9.06
N LYS A 293 3.00 -30.23 -8.63
CA LYS A 293 2.34 -31.20 -9.51
C LYS A 293 1.06 -30.62 -10.12
N GLU A 294 0.24 -29.91 -9.34
CA GLU A 294 -1.06 -29.40 -9.79
C GLU A 294 -0.92 -28.22 -10.76
N ARG A 295 0.09 -27.36 -10.59
CA ARG A 295 0.28 -26.18 -11.43
C ARG A 295 1.13 -26.41 -12.69
N THR A 296 1.97 -27.43 -12.71
CA THR A 296 2.86 -27.68 -13.85
C THR A 296 2.14 -28.38 -15.02
N LYS A 297 2.38 -27.89 -16.24
CA LYS A 297 1.91 -28.55 -17.48
C LYS A 297 2.90 -29.59 -18.01
N SER A 298 4.16 -29.56 -17.57
CA SER A 298 5.19 -30.47 -18.05
C SER A 298 5.04 -31.84 -17.40
N ASN A 299 4.79 -32.87 -18.21
CA ASN A 299 4.72 -34.26 -17.74
C ASN A 299 6.01 -34.71 -17.04
N ILE A 300 7.17 -34.20 -17.49
CA ILE A 300 8.47 -34.50 -16.87
C ILE A 300 8.51 -33.96 -15.44
N ILE A 301 8.17 -32.68 -15.26
CA ILE A 301 8.19 -32.04 -13.94
C ILE A 301 7.08 -32.60 -13.05
N ARG A 302 5.90 -32.85 -13.60
CA ARG A 302 4.79 -33.51 -12.88
C ARG A 302 5.23 -34.86 -12.32
N LYS A 303 5.94 -35.66 -13.12
CA LYS A 303 6.49 -36.95 -12.70
C LYS A 303 7.49 -36.80 -11.56
N GLU A 304 8.40 -35.84 -11.65
CA GLU A 304 9.37 -35.56 -10.58
C GLU A 304 8.69 -35.09 -9.29
N ALA A 305 7.69 -34.21 -9.40
CA ALA A 305 6.90 -33.72 -8.28
C ALA A 305 6.13 -34.85 -7.59
N ILE A 306 5.52 -35.76 -8.36
CA ILE A 306 4.85 -36.96 -7.83
C ILE A 306 5.84 -37.85 -7.06
N LYS A 307 7.03 -38.10 -7.62
CA LYS A 307 8.06 -38.91 -6.96
C LYS A 307 8.51 -38.29 -5.63
N GLU A 308 8.73 -36.98 -5.60
CA GLU A 308 9.13 -36.29 -4.37
C GLU A 308 7.97 -36.27 -3.36
N ALA A 309 6.73 -36.04 -3.80
CA ALA A 309 5.54 -36.12 -2.95
C ALA A 309 5.38 -37.51 -2.31
N ILE A 310 5.50 -38.61 -3.08
CA ILE A 310 5.44 -39.98 -2.53
C ILE A 310 6.52 -40.19 -1.47
N LYS A 311 7.75 -39.77 -1.75
CA LYS A 311 8.89 -39.89 -0.82
C LYS A 311 8.66 -39.11 0.48
N LYS A 312 8.17 -37.87 0.39
CA LYS A 312 7.87 -37.02 1.55
C LYS A 312 6.67 -37.55 2.33
N GLY A 313 5.60 -37.94 1.66
CA GLY A 313 4.40 -38.54 2.26
C GLY A 313 4.74 -39.80 3.04
N LYS A 314 5.51 -40.73 2.45
CA LYS A 314 6.01 -41.94 3.16
C LYS A 314 6.84 -41.60 4.40
N LYS A 315 7.67 -40.54 4.34
CA LYS A 315 8.47 -40.08 5.49
C LYS A 315 7.58 -39.51 6.60
N GLU A 316 6.58 -38.71 6.23
CA GLU A 316 5.62 -38.11 7.17
C GLU A 316 4.71 -39.17 7.82
N ILE A 317 4.21 -40.13 7.05
CA ILE A 317 3.47 -41.31 7.55
C ILE A 317 4.28 -42.02 8.64
N ARG A 318 5.54 -42.38 8.36
CA ARG A 318 6.42 -43.05 9.34
C ARG A 318 6.66 -42.20 10.59
N LYS A 319 6.70 -40.88 10.46
CA LYS A 319 6.87 -39.97 11.60
C LYS A 319 5.61 -39.98 12.48
N ILE A 320 4.43 -39.79 11.88
CA ILE A 320 3.15 -39.77 12.59
C ILE A 320 2.89 -41.12 13.27
N GLU A 321 3.15 -42.25 12.60
CA GLU A 321 3.00 -43.59 13.18
C GLU A 321 3.88 -43.80 14.42
N ARG A 322 5.12 -43.30 14.40
CA ARG A 322 6.03 -43.37 15.55
C ARG A 322 5.56 -42.50 16.71
N GLU A 323 5.02 -41.32 16.42
CA GLU A 323 4.45 -40.43 17.44
C GLU A 323 3.22 -41.05 18.09
N LEU A 324 2.27 -41.54 17.30
CA LEU A 324 1.07 -42.23 17.80
C LEU A 324 1.45 -43.45 18.67
N LYS A 325 2.42 -44.27 18.24
CA LYS A 325 2.91 -45.41 19.02
C LYS A 325 3.59 -45.00 20.33
N LYS A 326 4.24 -43.83 20.38
CA LYS A 326 4.83 -43.30 21.63
C LYS A 326 3.76 -42.77 22.57
N GLU A 327 2.74 -42.09 22.05
CA GLU A 327 1.61 -41.57 22.82
C GLU A 327 0.79 -42.71 23.43
N GLU A 328 0.51 -43.76 22.66
CA GLU A 328 -0.15 -44.98 23.14
C GLU A 328 0.61 -45.65 24.29
N LYS A 329 1.94 -45.75 24.17
CA LYS A 329 2.80 -46.34 25.22
C LYS A 329 2.89 -45.49 26.49
N GLN A 330 2.67 -44.19 26.39
CA GLN A 330 2.80 -43.28 27.54
C GLN A 330 1.47 -43.11 28.30
N GLU A 331 0.36 -43.71 27.84
CA GLU A 331 -1.00 -43.53 28.39
C GLU A 331 -1.42 -42.05 28.58
N ARG A 332 -0.71 -41.11 27.94
CA ARG A 332 -0.84 -39.68 28.27
C ARG A 332 -2.12 -39.04 27.72
N TYR A 333 -2.74 -39.63 26.70
CA TYR A 333 -3.92 -39.06 26.05
C TYR A 333 -4.81 -40.17 25.49
N TRP A 334 -5.87 -40.52 26.22
CA TRP A 334 -7.01 -41.23 25.66
C TRP A 334 -8.24 -40.32 25.65
N PRO A 335 -8.87 -40.08 24.49
CA PRO A 335 -8.47 -40.49 23.14
C PRO A 335 -7.29 -39.65 22.59
N GLY A 336 -6.39 -40.29 21.83
CA GLY A 336 -5.29 -39.61 21.15
C GLY A 336 -5.76 -38.57 20.11
N PRO A 337 -4.88 -37.71 19.58
CA PRO A 337 -5.29 -36.57 18.78
C PRO A 337 -5.95 -37.02 17.47
N THR A 338 -7.26 -36.79 17.34
CA THR A 338 -8.07 -37.17 16.17
C THR A 338 -7.51 -36.63 14.86
N TRP A 339 -6.93 -35.42 14.89
CA TRP A 339 -6.30 -34.80 13.73
C TRP A 339 -5.09 -35.58 13.18
N LYS A 340 -4.28 -36.25 14.04
CA LYS A 340 -3.12 -37.05 13.60
C LYS A 340 -3.58 -38.29 12.83
N LYS A 341 -4.65 -38.95 13.32
CA LYS A 341 -5.25 -40.11 12.65
C LYS A 341 -5.82 -39.72 11.29
N ASN A 342 -6.56 -38.61 11.23
CA ASN A 342 -7.12 -38.08 9.98
C ASN A 342 -6.02 -37.71 8.97
N ARG A 343 -4.95 -37.03 9.41
CA ARG A 343 -3.80 -36.70 8.54
C ARG A 343 -3.09 -37.96 8.05
N LEU A 344 -2.91 -38.98 8.91
CA LEU A 344 -2.29 -40.25 8.53
C LEU A 344 -3.10 -40.98 7.43
N GLU A 345 -4.42 -41.06 7.60
CA GLU A 345 -5.32 -41.67 6.62
C GLU A 345 -5.30 -40.92 5.29
N PHE A 346 -5.39 -39.59 5.35
CA PHE A 346 -5.25 -38.72 4.17
C PHE A 346 -3.95 -38.98 3.41
N LEU A 347 -2.81 -38.97 4.11
CA LEU A 347 -1.50 -39.18 3.49
C LEU A 347 -1.38 -40.57 2.84
N ARG A 348 -1.90 -41.62 3.48
CA ARG A 348 -1.87 -42.98 2.91
C ARG A 348 -2.66 -43.06 1.62
N ASN A 349 -3.89 -42.53 1.64
CA ASN A 349 -4.76 -42.52 0.47
C ASN A 349 -4.12 -41.70 -0.67
N LYS A 350 -3.57 -40.53 -0.35
CA LYS A 350 -2.96 -39.66 -1.37
C LYS A 350 -1.66 -40.25 -1.93
N VAL A 351 -0.82 -40.88 -1.11
CA VAL A 351 0.39 -41.57 -1.60
C VAL A 351 0.02 -42.71 -2.56
N LEU A 352 -0.99 -43.51 -2.24
CA LEU A 352 -1.46 -44.59 -3.13
C LEU A 352 -2.03 -44.05 -4.45
N GLU A 353 -2.78 -42.95 -4.40
CA GLU A 353 -3.28 -42.25 -5.60
C GLU A 353 -2.12 -41.79 -6.49
N LEU A 354 -1.11 -41.15 -5.89
CA LEU A 354 0.08 -40.66 -6.60
C LEU A 354 0.92 -41.79 -7.20
N GLU A 355 1.03 -42.95 -6.53
CA GLU A 355 1.73 -44.12 -7.07
C GLU A 355 1.06 -44.66 -8.34
N ARG A 356 -0.28 -44.72 -8.36
CA ARG A 356 -1.04 -45.13 -9.55
C ARG A 356 -0.91 -44.12 -10.68
N GLU A 357 -0.96 -42.82 -10.35
CA GLU A 357 -0.78 -41.76 -11.34
C GLU A 357 0.63 -41.81 -11.97
N LEU A 358 1.66 -42.06 -11.15
CA LEU A 358 3.03 -42.22 -11.63
C LEU A 358 3.17 -43.38 -12.62
N GLU A 359 2.55 -44.51 -12.31
CA GLU A 359 2.53 -45.70 -13.17
C GLU A 359 1.86 -45.41 -14.52
N ASN A 360 0.75 -44.67 -14.52
CA ASN A 360 0.06 -44.28 -15.74
C ASN A 360 0.92 -43.35 -16.62
N LEU A 361 1.55 -42.33 -16.04
CA LEU A 361 2.46 -41.43 -16.75
C LEU A 361 3.69 -42.17 -17.32
N GLU A 362 4.14 -43.24 -16.66
CA GLU A 362 5.21 -44.10 -17.16
C GLU A 362 4.79 -44.91 -18.39
N ARG A 363 3.58 -45.48 -18.37
CA ARG A 363 3.01 -46.21 -19.51
C ARG A 363 2.77 -45.31 -20.72
N GLU A 364 2.25 -44.11 -20.53
CA GLU A 364 2.00 -43.16 -21.62
C GLU A 364 3.31 -42.84 -22.36
N LYS A 365 4.38 -42.61 -21.61
CA LYS A 365 5.71 -42.36 -22.19
C LYS A 365 6.24 -43.55 -23.01
N GLU A 366 6.06 -44.78 -22.52
CA GLU A 366 6.48 -45.99 -23.25
C GLU A 366 5.73 -46.16 -24.58
N ILE A 367 4.44 -45.78 -24.61
CA ILE A 367 3.61 -45.80 -25.82
C ILE A 367 4.10 -44.75 -26.81
N GLU A 368 4.35 -43.51 -26.37
CA GLU A 368 4.88 -42.44 -27.22
C GLU A 368 6.24 -42.79 -27.82
N GLU A 369 7.16 -43.34 -27.01
CA GLU A 369 8.49 -43.77 -27.49
C GLU A 369 8.40 -44.94 -28.48
N SER A 370 7.43 -45.85 -28.30
CA SER A 370 7.20 -46.96 -29.21
C SER A 370 6.58 -46.51 -30.54
N ALA A 371 5.68 -45.52 -30.50
CA ALA A 371 5.08 -44.93 -31.70
C ALA A 371 6.11 -44.18 -32.57
N LEU A 372 7.02 -43.42 -31.94
CA LEU A 372 8.11 -42.72 -32.63
C LEU A 372 9.08 -43.70 -33.32
N LYS A 373 9.43 -44.80 -32.66
CA LYS A 373 10.30 -45.85 -33.25
C LYS A 373 9.62 -46.66 -34.37
N GLY A 374 8.29 -46.69 -34.38
CA GLY A 374 7.51 -47.36 -35.44
C GLY A 374 7.28 -46.51 -36.69
N GLY A 375 7.33 -45.17 -36.57
CA GLY A 375 7.11 -44.22 -37.66
C GLY A 375 8.23 -44.15 -38.71
N ASP A 376 9.49 -44.32 -38.30
CA ASP A 376 10.66 -44.30 -39.21
C ASP A 376 10.70 -45.51 -40.17
N ASN A 377 9.86 -46.53 -39.97
CA ASN A 377 9.79 -47.72 -40.83
C ASN A 377 8.66 -47.67 -41.88
N MET A 378 7.89 -46.58 -42.00
CA MET A 378 6.81 -46.46 -43.01
C MET A 378 7.14 -45.58 -44.24
N GLU A 379 8.29 -44.91 -44.32
CA GLU A 379 8.65 -44.08 -45.50
C GLU A 379 9.54 -44.76 -46.57
N VAL A 380 9.88 -46.06 -46.44
CA VAL A 380 10.74 -46.74 -47.44
C VAL A 380 9.98 -47.67 -48.41
N SER A 381 8.64 -47.76 -48.35
CA SER A 381 7.87 -48.71 -49.17
C SER A 381 6.95 -48.11 -50.24
N THR A 382 7.30 -46.96 -50.81
CA THR A 382 6.64 -46.41 -52.03
C THR A 382 7.67 -45.95 -53.05
N LEU A 383 8.56 -46.85 -53.47
CA LEU A 383 9.41 -46.60 -54.65
C LEU A 383 9.89 -47.89 -55.34
N VAL A 384 9.01 -48.88 -55.52
CA VAL A 384 9.19 -49.90 -56.58
C VAL A 384 7.82 -50.41 -57.02
N GLN A 385 7.31 -49.90 -58.15
CA GLN A 385 6.57 -50.65 -59.17
C GLN A 385 6.35 -49.77 -60.40
N THR A 386 7.34 -49.81 -61.28
CA THR A 386 7.17 -49.80 -62.75
C THR A 386 6.56 -51.11 -63.21
#